data_AF-A0A2V9PVC0-F1
#
_entry.id   AF-A0A2V9PVC0-F1
#
_cell.length_a   1.000
_cell.length_b   1.000
_cell.length_c   1.000
_cell.angle_alpha   90.00
_cell.angle_beta   90.00
_cell.angle_gamma   90.00
#
_symmetry.space_group_name_H-M   'P 1'
#
loop_
_entity.id
_entity.type
_entity.pdbx_description
1 polymer ?
#
loop_
_entity_poly.entity_id
_entity_poly.type
_entity_poly.pdbx_seq_one_letter_code
_entity_poly.pdbx_strand_id
1 'polypeptide(L)'
;MKALCLLCLLCGLKPTATALDREAFTFTRYDLDVRVEPEQQRLGVRGKISLRNGSDSAQKSLVLQISSTLSWRSIQIEGKPAEFISQTYASDIDHTGALTEAIVNLPHPVAPKQTIALEIGYEGIIPQDTTRLTRIGVPADVAKHSDWDQISRSFTGVRGIGYVTWYPIA
;
A
#
# COMPACT_ATOMS: atom_id res chain seq x y z
N MET A 1 -37.29 -2.01 -40.72
CA MET A 1 -37.39 -1.00 -39.63
C MET A 1 -37.46 -1.57 -38.21
N LYS A 2 -37.61 -2.88 -37.96
CA LYS A 2 -37.58 -3.46 -36.60
C LYS A 2 -36.18 -3.87 -36.10
N ALA A 3 -35.23 -4.13 -37.00
CA ALA A 3 -33.86 -4.52 -36.63
C ALA A 3 -32.98 -3.35 -36.15
N LEU A 4 -33.30 -2.12 -36.54
CA LEU A 4 -32.50 -0.93 -36.20
C LEU A 4 -32.77 -0.42 -34.77
N CYS A 5 -33.95 -0.70 -34.21
CA CYS A 5 -34.28 -0.32 -32.83
C CYS A 5 -33.59 -1.21 -31.78
N LEU A 6 -33.23 -2.45 -32.10
CA LEU A 6 -32.55 -3.34 -31.15
C LEU A 6 -31.07 -2.93 -30.94
N LEU A 7 -30.43 -2.32 -31.94
CA LEU A 7 -29.01 -1.95 -31.86
C LEU A 7 -28.79 -0.72 -30.96
N CYS A 8 -29.76 0.20 -30.89
CA CYS A 8 -29.65 1.41 -30.06
C CYS A 8 -29.85 1.16 -28.55
N LEU A 9 -30.48 0.04 -28.17
CA LEU A 9 -30.67 -0.34 -26.76
C LEU A 9 -29.42 -0.96 -26.13
N LEU A 10 -28.45 -1.44 -26.92
CA LEU A 10 -27.22 -2.07 -26.43
C LEU A 10 -26.08 -1.06 -26.18
N CYS A 11 -26.14 0.14 -26.75
CA CYS A 11 -25.09 1.17 -26.60
C CYS A 11 -25.19 2.01 -25.31
N GLY A 12 -26.21 1.78 -24.48
CA GLY A 12 -26.47 2.56 -23.26
C GLY A 12 -25.86 2.00 -21.97
N LEU A 13 -25.45 0.73 -21.94
CA LEU A 13 -24.82 0.14 -20.76
C LEU A 13 -23.33 0.53 -20.73
N LYS A 14 -23.03 1.71 -20.21
CA LYS A 14 -21.67 1.98 -19.73
C LYS A 14 -21.41 1.03 -18.55
N PRO A 15 -20.42 0.13 -18.61
CA PRO A 15 -20.02 -0.59 -17.41
C PRO A 15 -19.61 0.47 -16.38
N THR A 16 -20.34 0.53 -15.28
CA THR A 16 -19.93 1.31 -14.12
C THR A 16 -18.66 0.65 -13.59
N ALA A 17 -17.51 1.21 -13.96
CA ALA A 17 -16.27 0.88 -13.29
C ALA A 17 -16.44 1.31 -11.83
N THR A 18 -16.62 0.35 -10.94
CA THR A 18 -16.57 0.59 -9.50
C THR A 18 -15.15 1.05 -9.20
N ALA A 19 -15.01 2.28 -8.71
CA ALA A 19 -13.71 2.79 -8.27
C ALA A 19 -13.16 1.88 -7.17
N LEU A 20 -11.83 1.74 -7.11
CA LEU A 20 -11.17 1.05 -6.01
C LEU A 20 -11.44 1.80 -4.71
N ASP A 21 -12.04 1.11 -3.75
CA ASP A 21 -12.24 1.60 -2.39
C ASP A 21 -10.98 1.27 -1.57
N ARG A 22 -10.11 2.27 -1.39
CA ARG A 22 -8.80 2.11 -0.72
C ARG A 22 -8.99 1.89 0.78
N GLU A 23 -9.92 2.64 1.35
CA GLU A 23 -10.24 2.67 2.78
C GLU A 23 -11.21 1.55 3.20
N ALA A 24 -11.55 0.62 2.29
CA ALA A 24 -12.53 -0.42 2.56
C ALA A 24 -12.12 -1.35 3.69
N PHE A 25 -10.81 -1.50 3.95
CA PHE A 25 -10.27 -2.47 4.89
C PHE A 25 -9.54 -1.80 6.05
N THR A 26 -9.90 -2.20 7.27
CA THR A 26 -9.21 -1.78 8.49
C THR A 26 -8.28 -2.89 8.96
N PHE A 27 -7.01 -2.56 9.20
CA PHE A 27 -6.08 -3.49 9.85
C PHE A 27 -6.50 -3.75 11.30
N THR A 28 -6.54 -5.03 11.67
CA THR A 28 -6.92 -5.51 13.00
C THR A 28 -5.76 -6.19 13.72
N ARG A 29 -4.74 -6.63 12.99
CA ARG A 29 -3.52 -7.21 13.56
C ARG A 29 -2.35 -7.09 12.58
N TYR A 30 -1.17 -6.82 13.14
CA TYR A 30 0.12 -7.01 12.49
C TYR A 30 0.92 -8.03 13.29
N ASP A 31 1.59 -8.93 12.59
CA ASP A 31 2.52 -9.92 13.14
C ASP A 31 3.69 -9.97 12.16
N LEU A 32 4.70 -9.14 12.38
CA LEU A 32 5.74 -8.82 11.40
C LEU A 32 7.14 -9.10 11.95
N ASP A 33 7.94 -9.79 11.15
CA ASP A 33 9.37 -9.94 11.32
C ASP A 33 10.10 -8.90 10.46
N VAL A 34 10.84 -8.01 11.13
CA VAL A 34 11.61 -6.95 10.47
C VAL A 34 13.09 -7.28 10.52
N ARG A 35 13.74 -7.28 9.35
CA ARG A 35 15.18 -7.40 9.20
C ARG A 35 15.76 -6.08 8.71
N VAL A 36 16.71 -5.55 9.48
CA VAL A 36 17.43 -4.32 9.15
C VAL A 36 18.88 -4.65 8.83
N GLU A 37 19.37 -4.16 7.69
CA GLU A 37 20.72 -4.41 7.19
C GLU A 37 21.42 -3.06 6.92
N PRO A 38 22.06 -2.47 7.94
CA PRO A 38 22.64 -1.12 7.87
C PRO A 38 23.65 -0.91 6.74
N GLU A 39 24.42 -1.96 6.46
CA GLU A 39 25.43 -2.01 5.40
C GLU A 39 24.86 -1.78 3.99
N GLN A 40 23.59 -2.15 3.79
CA GLN A 40 22.88 -2.04 2.52
C GLN A 40 21.76 -0.99 2.57
N GLN A 41 21.64 -0.26 3.68
CA GLN A 41 20.52 0.65 3.96
C GLN A 41 19.15 -0.02 3.90
N ARG A 42 19.11 -1.34 4.09
CA ARG A 42 17.99 -2.17 3.65
C ARG A 42 17.08 -2.54 4.81
N LEU A 43 15.78 -2.50 4.52
CA LEU A 43 14.71 -3.03 5.38
C LEU A 43 14.00 -4.14 4.60
N GLY A 44 13.90 -5.31 5.20
CA GLY A 44 13.09 -6.41 4.70
C GLY A 44 12.08 -6.84 5.75
N VAL A 45 10.83 -7.02 5.36
CA VAL A 45 9.75 -7.40 6.26
C VAL A 45 9.00 -8.58 5.69
N ARG A 46 8.67 -9.52 6.57
CA ARG A 46 7.76 -10.63 6.30
C ARG A 46 6.80 -10.78 7.46
N GLY A 47 5.66 -11.41 7.23
CA GLY A 47 4.77 -11.75 8.32
C GLY A 47 3.32 -11.82 7.89
N LYS A 48 2.42 -11.72 8.87
CA LYS A 48 0.99 -11.85 8.69
C LYS A 48 0.27 -10.56 9.10
N ILE A 49 -0.66 -10.13 8.27
CA ILE A 49 -1.59 -9.04 8.57
C ILE A 49 -3.02 -9.57 8.56
N SER A 50 -3.88 -9.00 9.40
CA SER A 50 -5.31 -9.30 9.40
C SER A 50 -6.11 -8.03 9.16
N LEU A 51 -7.04 -8.07 8.21
CA LEU A 51 -7.83 -6.92 7.80
C LEU A 51 -9.31 -7.28 7.82
N ARG A 52 -10.14 -6.34 8.30
CA ARG A 52 -11.59 -6.46 8.29
C ARG A 52 -12.16 -5.53 7.23
N ASN A 53 -13.05 -6.03 6.37
CA ASN A 53 -13.83 -5.17 5.48
C ASN A 53 -14.74 -4.27 6.34
N GLY A 54 -14.39 -2.98 6.42
CA GLY A 54 -15.12 -1.95 7.14
C GLY A 54 -16.29 -1.37 6.35
N SER A 55 -16.24 -1.45 5.02
CA SER A 55 -17.25 -0.92 4.10
C SER A 55 -18.60 -1.66 4.19
N ASP A 56 -19.63 -1.07 3.58
CA ASP A 56 -20.99 -1.63 3.52
C ASP A 56 -21.22 -2.55 2.32
N SER A 57 -20.19 -2.79 1.50
CA SER A 57 -20.27 -3.64 0.31
C SER A 57 -19.23 -4.76 0.33
N ALA A 58 -19.51 -5.85 -0.40
CA ALA A 58 -18.54 -6.92 -0.55
C ALA A 58 -17.40 -6.47 -1.49
N GLN A 59 -16.16 -6.65 -1.06
CA GLN A 59 -14.98 -6.21 -1.80
C GLN A 59 -14.34 -7.37 -2.56
N LYS A 60 -14.08 -7.18 -3.86
CA LYS A 60 -13.35 -8.15 -4.71
C LYS A 60 -11.88 -7.80 -4.87
N SER A 61 -11.48 -6.61 -4.45
CA SER A 61 -10.10 -6.17 -4.44
C SER A 61 -9.75 -5.58 -3.08
N LEU A 62 -8.48 -5.65 -2.74
CA LEU A 62 -7.90 -4.99 -1.57
C LEU A 62 -6.75 -4.11 -2.04
N VAL A 63 -6.62 -2.93 -1.45
CA VAL A 63 -5.47 -2.05 -1.68
C VAL A 63 -4.57 -2.11 -0.43
N LEU A 64 -3.28 -2.30 -0.65
CA LEU A 64 -2.24 -2.21 0.37
C LEU A 64 -1.20 -1.18 -0.06
N GLN A 65 -0.73 -0.34 0.84
CA GLN A 65 0.23 0.70 0.54
C GLN A 65 1.40 0.64 1.52
N ILE A 66 2.61 0.88 1.02
CA ILE A 66 3.86 1.03 1.78
C ILE A 66 4.62 2.23 1.22
N SER A 67 5.68 2.67 1.90
CA SER A 67 6.57 3.73 1.40
C SER A 67 7.02 3.45 -0.03
N SER A 68 7.14 4.48 -0.88
CA SER A 68 7.63 4.28 -2.25
C SER A 68 9.09 3.84 -2.34
N THR A 69 9.82 3.93 -1.22
CA THR A 69 11.19 3.38 -1.10
C THR A 69 11.20 1.86 -0.93
N LEU A 70 10.03 1.26 -0.68
CA LEU A 70 9.82 -0.17 -0.49
C LEU A 70 9.02 -0.77 -1.65
N SER A 71 9.23 -2.05 -1.89
CA SER A 71 8.57 -2.83 -2.95
C SER A 71 7.97 -4.11 -2.39
N TRP A 72 6.75 -4.41 -2.82
CA TRP A 72 6.10 -5.69 -2.54
C TRP A 72 6.89 -6.84 -3.21
N ARG A 73 7.12 -7.91 -2.45
CA ARG A 73 7.81 -9.13 -2.91
C ARG A 73 6.89 -10.34 -2.92
N SER A 74 5.94 -10.41 -1.99
CA SER A 74 4.97 -11.51 -1.95
C SER A 74 3.72 -11.07 -1.20
N ILE A 75 2.55 -11.48 -1.69
CA ILE A 75 1.29 -11.44 -0.97
C ILE A 75 0.64 -12.80 -1.15
N GLN A 76 0.21 -13.43 -0.07
CA GLN A 76 -0.47 -14.71 -0.09
C GLN A 76 -1.78 -14.65 0.67
N ILE A 77 -2.79 -15.35 0.14
CA ILE A 77 -4.11 -15.53 0.74
C ILE A 77 -4.27 -17.03 0.93
N GLU A 78 -4.54 -17.46 2.18
CA GLU A 78 -4.74 -18.89 2.50
C GLU A 78 -3.56 -19.79 2.05
N GLY A 79 -2.32 -19.28 2.17
CA GLY A 79 -1.10 -20.00 1.77
C GLY A 79 -0.90 -20.11 0.26
N LYS A 80 -1.68 -19.40 -0.56
CA LYS A 80 -1.52 -19.34 -2.02
C LYS A 80 -1.09 -17.94 -2.45
N PRO A 81 -0.17 -17.82 -3.42
CA PRO A 81 0.18 -16.52 -4.00
C PRO A 81 -1.06 -15.81 -4.53
N ALA A 82 -1.26 -14.56 -4.11
CA ALA A 82 -2.31 -13.70 -4.63
C ALA A 82 -1.84 -13.01 -5.91
N GLU A 83 -2.75 -12.80 -6.85
CA GLU A 83 -2.51 -11.92 -7.99
C GLU A 83 -2.63 -10.47 -7.54
N PHE A 84 -1.63 -9.65 -7.83
CA PHE A 84 -1.67 -8.22 -7.55
C PHE A 84 -0.88 -7.42 -8.59
N ILE A 85 -1.28 -6.17 -8.77
CA ILE A 85 -0.54 -5.17 -9.54
C ILE A 85 0.11 -4.22 -8.55
N SER A 86 1.38 -3.88 -8.76
CA SER A 86 2.09 -2.85 -8.01
C SER A 86 2.21 -1.57 -8.82
N GLN A 87 1.89 -0.43 -8.23
CA GLN A 87 1.99 0.88 -8.89
C GLN A 87 2.40 1.98 -7.91
N THR A 88 2.96 3.08 -8.42
CA THR A 88 3.20 4.28 -7.63
C THR A 88 1.90 5.05 -7.46
N TYR A 89 1.64 5.53 -6.23
CA TYR A 89 0.49 6.38 -5.91
C TYR A 89 0.97 7.67 -5.26
N ALA A 90 0.57 8.83 -5.79
CA ALA A 90 0.95 10.12 -5.23
C ALA A 90 0.23 10.36 -3.90
N SER A 91 0.98 10.57 -2.82
CA SER A 91 0.43 10.80 -1.48
C SER A 91 1.46 11.52 -0.62
N ASP A 92 1.02 12.49 0.17
CA ASP A 92 1.86 13.28 1.08
C ASP A 92 2.10 12.60 2.44
N ILE A 93 1.48 11.44 2.67
CA ILE A 93 1.68 10.63 3.89
C ILE A 93 3.11 10.11 3.97
N ASP A 94 3.70 9.73 2.83
CA ASP A 94 5.07 9.25 2.77
C ASP A 94 6.07 10.40 2.65
N HIS A 95 7.23 10.23 3.29
CA HIS A 95 8.32 11.21 3.29
C HIS A 95 8.88 11.54 1.89
N THR A 96 8.72 10.65 0.90
CA THR A 96 9.06 10.93 -0.51
C THR A 96 7.96 11.71 -1.25
N GLY A 97 6.73 11.74 -0.72
CA GLY A 97 5.53 12.22 -1.41
C GLY A 97 4.90 11.20 -2.37
N ALA A 98 5.22 9.91 -2.23
CA ALA A 98 4.59 8.82 -2.96
C ALA A 98 4.53 7.51 -2.16
N LEU A 99 3.64 6.61 -2.55
CA LEU A 99 3.47 5.26 -2.01
C LEU A 99 3.70 4.21 -3.09
N THR A 100 4.08 3.00 -2.68
CA THR A 100 3.97 1.80 -3.49
C THR A 100 2.66 1.09 -3.14
N GLU A 101 1.69 1.15 -4.05
CA GLU A 101 0.37 0.54 -3.92
C GLU A 101 0.37 -0.87 -4.53
N ALA A 102 -0.12 -1.87 -3.80
CA ALA A 102 -0.51 -3.18 -4.32
C ALA A 102 -2.04 -3.27 -4.39
N ILE A 103 -2.57 -3.49 -5.58
CA ILE A 103 -3.99 -3.81 -5.79
C ILE A 103 -4.09 -5.32 -5.92
N VAL A 104 -4.59 -5.96 -4.86
CA VAL A 104 -4.71 -7.42 -4.72
C VAL A 104 -6.08 -7.86 -5.20
N ASN A 105 -6.13 -8.83 -6.11
CA ASN A 105 -7.36 -9.50 -6.52
C ASN A 105 -7.73 -10.58 -5.48
N LEU A 106 -8.91 -10.47 -4.88
CA LEU A 106 -9.36 -11.42 -3.86
C LEU A 106 -10.04 -12.63 -4.56
N PRO A 107 -9.70 -13.87 -4.17
CA PRO A 107 -10.24 -15.06 -4.83
C PRO A 107 -11.76 -15.18 -4.67
N HIS A 108 -12.28 -14.65 -3.56
CA HIS A 108 -13.70 -14.54 -3.26
C HIS A 108 -14.00 -13.13 -2.71
N PRO A 109 -15.16 -12.53 -3.03
CA PRO A 109 -15.57 -11.28 -2.43
C PRO A 109 -15.62 -11.39 -0.91
N VAL A 110 -15.01 -10.43 -0.22
CA VAL A 110 -15.00 -10.36 1.24
C VAL A 110 -16.20 -9.53 1.68
N ALA A 111 -17.13 -10.15 2.40
CA ALA A 111 -18.36 -9.50 2.84
C ALA A 111 -18.09 -8.39 3.88
N PRO A 112 -19.01 -7.43 4.06
CA PRO A 112 -18.94 -6.48 5.16
C PRO A 112 -18.68 -7.16 6.50
N LYS A 113 -17.76 -6.58 7.30
CA LYS A 113 -17.31 -7.07 8.61
C LYS A 113 -16.56 -8.41 8.60
N GLN A 114 -16.41 -9.08 7.46
CA GLN A 114 -15.57 -10.26 7.35
C GLN A 114 -14.09 -9.87 7.50
N THR A 115 -13.34 -10.70 8.20
CA THR A 115 -11.89 -10.57 8.37
C THR A 115 -11.17 -11.58 7.50
N ILE A 116 -10.12 -11.13 6.83
CA ILE A 116 -9.17 -11.97 6.09
C ILE A 116 -7.77 -11.82 6.67
N ALA A 117 -6.92 -12.81 6.43
CA ALA A 117 -5.52 -12.73 6.79
C ALA A 117 -4.64 -12.95 5.57
N LEU A 118 -3.55 -12.20 5.50
CA LEU A 118 -2.58 -12.23 4.41
C LEU A 118 -1.20 -12.50 4.97
N GLU A 119 -0.43 -13.32 4.27
CA GLU A 119 1.01 -13.39 4.48
C GLU A 119 1.69 -12.48 3.46
N ILE A 120 2.58 -11.62 3.95
CA ILE A 120 3.19 -10.58 3.14
C ILE A 120 4.71 -10.64 3.21
N GLY A 121 5.35 -10.09 2.19
CA GLY A 121 6.77 -9.79 2.14
C GLY A 121 7.00 -8.54 1.33
N TYR A 122 7.78 -7.61 1.85
CA TYR A 122 8.21 -6.40 1.16
C TYR A 122 9.60 -5.99 1.63
N GLU A 123 10.31 -5.23 0.81
CA GLU A 123 11.66 -4.78 1.13
C GLU A 123 12.03 -3.56 0.30
N GLY A 124 13.09 -2.88 0.73
CA GLY A 124 13.69 -1.79 -0.02
C GLY A 124 14.82 -1.16 0.77
N ILE A 125 15.20 0.04 0.36
CA ILE A 125 16.19 0.84 1.08
C ILE A 125 15.49 1.98 1.80
N ILE A 126 16.06 2.44 2.91
CA ILE A 126 15.58 3.63 3.63
C ILE A 126 16.73 4.65 3.66
N PRO A 127 16.97 5.37 2.54
CA PRO A 127 17.89 6.50 2.54
C PRO A 127 17.24 7.67 3.28
N GLN A 128 18.05 8.64 3.71
CA GLN A 128 17.51 9.92 4.13
C GLN A 128 16.94 10.64 2.90
N ASP A 129 15.64 10.96 2.93
CA ASP A 129 14.97 11.69 1.85
C ASP A 129 14.22 12.91 2.40
N THR A 130 14.59 14.09 1.89
CA THR A 130 14.03 15.39 2.26
C THR A 130 13.16 15.99 1.16
N THR A 131 12.91 15.26 0.07
CA THR A 131 12.33 15.75 -1.19
C THR A 131 10.95 16.36 -0.98
N ARG A 132 10.12 15.80 -0.10
CA ARG A 132 8.80 16.36 0.23
C ARG A 132 8.91 17.74 0.87
N LEU A 133 9.77 17.89 1.88
CA LEU A 133 9.94 19.17 2.59
C LEU A 133 10.59 20.24 1.72
N THR A 134 11.61 19.89 0.93
CA THR A 134 12.27 20.85 0.05
C THR A 134 11.34 21.31 -1.08
N ARG A 135 10.46 20.43 -1.59
CA ARG A 135 9.46 20.77 -2.61
C ARG A 135 8.43 21.81 -2.14
N ILE A 136 8.14 21.87 -0.84
CA ILE A 136 7.24 22.88 -0.26
C ILE A 136 8.01 24.11 0.28
N GLY A 137 9.32 24.21 0.01
CA GLY A 137 10.13 25.38 0.33
C GLY A 137 10.83 25.37 1.69
N VAL A 138 10.85 24.23 2.40
CA VAL A 138 11.62 24.13 3.66
C VAL A 138 13.12 24.21 3.37
N PRO A 139 13.89 25.04 4.10
CA PRO A 139 15.35 25.08 3.98
C PRO A 139 16.00 23.70 4.15
N ALA A 140 17.04 23.42 3.35
CA ALA A 140 17.60 22.07 3.25
C ALA A 140 18.18 21.54 4.56
N ASP A 141 18.76 22.40 5.39
CA ASP A 141 19.27 22.09 6.72
C ASP A 141 18.15 21.71 7.69
N VAL A 142 17.06 22.48 7.71
CA VAL A 142 15.87 22.20 8.52
C VAL A 142 15.18 20.91 8.05
N ALA A 143 15.10 20.70 6.73
CA ALA A 143 14.50 19.51 6.14
C ALA A 143 15.26 18.23 6.53
N LYS A 144 16.61 18.26 6.47
CA LYS A 144 17.46 17.14 6.91
C LYS A 144 17.31 16.83 8.39
N HIS A 145 17.15 17.84 9.23
CA HIS A 145 16.95 17.60 10.66
C HIS A 145 15.56 17.03 10.98
N SER A 146 14.56 17.37 10.16
CA SER A 146 13.16 16.96 10.37
C SER A 146 12.84 15.57 9.80
N ASP A 147 13.27 15.28 8.57
CA ASP A 147 13.16 13.95 7.94
C ASP A 147 14.47 13.20 8.16
N TRP A 148 14.64 12.72 9.40
CA TRP A 148 15.83 11.99 9.85
C TRP A 148 15.75 10.47 9.63
N ASP A 149 14.64 9.97 9.09
CA ASP A 149 14.47 8.52 8.81
C ASP A 149 15.58 8.03 7.89
N GLN A 150 16.38 7.09 8.37
CA GLN A 150 17.51 6.55 7.62
C GLN A 150 17.98 5.22 8.21
N ILE A 151 18.32 4.29 7.33
CA ILE A 151 19.15 3.13 7.63
C ILE A 151 20.52 3.34 6.98
N SER A 152 21.57 3.31 7.79
CA SER A 152 22.97 3.44 7.36
C SER A 152 23.90 2.82 8.40
N ARG A 153 25.18 2.62 8.05
CA ARG A 153 26.20 2.12 8.98
C ARG A 153 26.34 2.96 10.25
N SER A 154 26.30 4.28 10.12
CA SER A 154 26.54 5.22 11.24
C SER A 154 25.28 5.58 12.01
N PHE A 155 24.11 5.39 11.40
CA PHE A 155 22.82 5.73 11.99
C PHE A 155 21.72 4.84 11.41
N THR A 156 20.94 4.20 12.28
CA THR A 156 19.76 3.41 11.92
C THR A 156 18.62 3.86 12.81
N GLY A 157 17.68 4.60 12.24
CA GLY A 157 16.53 5.12 12.95
C GLY A 157 15.41 5.45 11.98
N VAL A 158 14.21 4.99 12.28
CA VAL A 158 12.99 5.38 11.59
C VAL A 158 11.92 5.74 12.61
N ARG A 159 11.05 6.68 12.27
CA ARG A 159 9.82 6.96 13.00
C ARG A 159 9.04 5.66 13.17
N GLY A 160 8.64 5.37 14.41
CA GLY A 160 8.06 4.09 14.82
C GLY A 160 6.59 3.92 14.43
N ILE A 161 5.68 3.90 15.40
CA ILE A 161 4.23 3.71 15.18
C ILE A 161 3.55 5.05 14.95
N GLY A 162 2.62 5.12 13.99
CA GLY A 162 1.80 6.31 13.73
C GLY A 162 1.48 6.49 12.25
N TYR A 163 1.46 7.74 11.80
CA TYR A 163 1.36 8.11 10.37
C TYR A 163 2.70 7.89 9.65
N VAL A 164 3.10 6.62 9.54
CA VAL A 164 4.27 6.19 8.77
C VAL A 164 3.89 5.01 7.89
N THR A 165 4.71 4.78 6.87
CA THR A 165 4.45 3.86 5.76
C THR A 165 5.49 2.73 5.71
N TRP A 166 6.20 2.51 6.83
CA TRP A 166 7.18 1.43 7.00
C TRP A 166 6.53 0.05 7.19
N TYR A 167 5.25 0.04 7.54
CA TYR A 167 4.36 -1.12 7.53
C TYR A 167 3.14 -0.84 6.64
N PRO A 168 2.48 -1.90 6.14
CA PRO A 168 1.34 -1.75 5.26
C PRO A 168 0.25 -0.87 5.85
N ILE A 169 -0.36 -0.03 5.04
CA ILE A 169 -1.60 0.71 5.32
C ILE A 169 -2.62 0.44 4.20
N ALA A 170 -3.88 0.85 4.40
CA ALA A 170 -5.00 0.70 3.48
C ALA A 170 -5.91 1.91 3.66
#